data_AF-A0A4R4V644-F1
#
_entry.id   AF-A0A4R4V644-F1
#
_cell.length_a   1.000
_cell.length_b   1.000
_cell.length_c   1.000
_cell.angle_alpha   90.00
_cell.angle_beta   90.00
_cell.angle_gamma   90.00
#
_symmetry.space_group_name_H-M   'P 1'
#
loop_
_entity.id
_entity.type
_entity.pdbx_description
1 polymer ?
#
loop_
_entity_poly.entity_id
_entity_poly.type
_entity_poly.pdbx_seq_one_letter_code
_entity_poly.pdbx_strand_id
1 'polypeptide(L)'
;MTSTPATPADAPAAPAARARHPERWLAACALFYGLTHHIGFGLAGLGTVGDTRWADWVDILTPYAVLLTAAAALHTGQADRRSGIVFLVGAITYVEGHGIHLAANSVGNDTPGIPVVHLWDEVAGHYIWYAGLALVFAALARTLAHRPAPPWPLALVLALTVALTWTTNSLEGGTALMGLIIAAAFTAWGLRTRHHLGRILIPAFAPAAVALAVWGIWHRGFPQPTDLGWL
;
A
#
# COMPACT_ATOMS: atom_id res chain seq x y z
N MET A 1 60.46 36.56 24.39
CA MET A 1 60.02 35.63 23.32
C MET A 1 58.55 35.32 23.56
N THR A 2 57.66 36.02 22.86
CA THR A 2 56.21 35.86 22.94
C THR A 2 55.78 34.78 21.94
N SER A 3 55.34 33.63 22.45
CA SER A 3 54.83 32.52 21.64
C SER A 3 53.45 32.86 21.08
N THR A 4 53.33 32.89 19.76
CA THR A 4 52.06 33.05 19.02
C THR A 4 51.14 31.87 19.31
N PRO A 5 49.84 32.07 19.62
CA PRO A 5 48.89 30.97 19.81
C PRO A 5 48.66 30.26 18.49
N ALA A 6 48.72 28.92 18.50
CA ALA A 6 48.39 28.10 17.34
C ALA A 6 46.90 28.24 17.00
N THR A 7 46.62 28.60 15.74
CA THR A 7 45.27 28.63 15.17
C THR A 7 44.63 27.23 15.27
N PRO A 8 43.39 27.10 15.76
CA PRO A 8 42.71 25.80 15.80
C PRO A 8 42.60 25.26 14.38
N ALA A 9 43.07 24.03 14.17
CA ALA A 9 42.91 23.33 12.91
C ALA A 9 41.41 23.18 12.60
N ASP A 10 40.98 23.63 11.43
CA ASP A 10 39.62 23.49 10.94
C ASP A 10 39.17 22.04 11.06
N ALA A 11 38.13 21.80 11.86
CA ALA A 11 37.55 20.48 12.00
C ALA A 11 37.08 20.01 10.61
N PRO A 12 37.35 18.75 10.21
CA PRO A 12 36.94 18.24 8.91
C PRO A 12 35.42 18.41 8.77
N ALA A 13 35.01 19.10 7.70
CA ALA A 13 33.61 19.34 7.38
C ALA A 13 32.86 18.00 7.43
N ALA A 14 31.82 17.92 8.27
CA ALA A 14 30.99 16.73 8.38
C ALA A 14 30.53 16.32 6.97
N PRO A 15 30.63 15.02 6.61
CA PRO A 15 30.30 14.56 5.27
C PRO A 15 28.90 15.05 4.89
N ALA A 16 28.82 15.77 3.76
CA ALA A 16 27.57 16.32 3.26
C ALA A 16 26.50 15.23 3.27
N ALA A 17 25.46 15.43 4.08
CA ALA A 17 24.38 14.47 4.24
C ALA A 17 23.82 14.15 2.84
N ARG A 18 24.00 12.90 2.38
CA ARG A 18 23.44 12.43 1.10
C ARG A 18 21.99 12.87 1.00
N ALA A 19 21.64 13.56 -0.08
CA ALA A 19 20.27 13.97 -0.34
C ALA A 19 19.35 12.75 -0.23
N ARG A 20 18.44 12.78 0.75
CA ARG A 20 17.45 11.72 0.98
C ARG A 20 16.26 12.02 0.07
N HIS A 21 15.88 11.05 -0.76
CA HIS A 21 14.78 11.18 -1.73
C HIS A 21 13.63 10.22 -1.37
N PRO A 22 12.86 10.49 -0.30
CA PRO A 22 11.73 9.64 0.10
C PRO A 22 10.65 9.53 -0.98
N GLU A 23 10.56 10.51 -1.89
CA GLU A 23 9.59 10.51 -2.99
C GLU A 23 9.85 9.36 -3.97
N ARG A 24 11.11 8.96 -4.16
CA ARG A 24 11.46 7.82 -5.03
C ARG A 24 10.97 6.51 -4.43
N TRP A 25 11.13 6.35 -3.12
CA TRP A 25 10.65 5.16 -2.41
C TRP A 25 9.13 5.13 -2.30
N LEU A 26 8.48 6.29 -2.14
CA LEU A 26 7.03 6.40 -2.19
C LEU A 26 6.49 6.05 -3.59
N ALA A 27 7.14 6.52 -4.65
CA ALA A 27 6.78 6.16 -6.02
C ALA A 27 6.96 4.66 -6.29
N ALA A 28 8.07 4.07 -5.81
CA ALA A 28 8.29 2.63 -5.88
C ALA A 28 7.22 1.85 -5.10
N CYS A 29 6.84 2.33 -3.92
CA CYS A 29 5.77 1.72 -3.11
C CYS A 29 4.41 1.75 -3.84
N ALA A 30 4.04 2.87 -4.45
CA ALA A 30 2.81 2.97 -5.24
C ALA A 30 2.85 2.06 -6.47
N LEU A 31 4.00 1.97 -7.14
CA LEU A 31 4.20 1.08 -8.29
C LEU A 31 4.07 -0.39 -7.89
N PHE A 32 4.79 -0.83 -6.85
CA PHE A 32 4.71 -2.22 -6.40
C PHE A 32 3.31 -2.55 -5.91
N TYR A 33 2.68 -1.69 -5.11
CA TYR A 33 1.29 -1.86 -4.70
C TYR A 33 0.36 -2.09 -5.90
N GLY A 34 0.44 -1.23 -6.92
CA GLY A 34 -0.42 -1.37 -8.09
C GLY A 34 -0.15 -2.59 -8.96
N LEU A 35 1.10 -3.06 -9.01
CA LEU A 35 1.48 -4.20 -9.85
C LEU A 35 1.26 -5.53 -9.14
N THR A 36 1.74 -5.67 -7.91
CA THR A 36 1.81 -6.97 -7.23
C THR A 36 0.44 -7.45 -6.75
N HIS A 37 -0.48 -6.53 -6.40
CA HIS A 37 -1.85 -6.91 -6.04
C HIS A 37 -2.69 -7.43 -7.21
N HIS A 38 -2.21 -7.32 -8.44
CA HIS A 38 -2.88 -7.89 -9.62
C HIS A 38 -2.08 -9.03 -10.26
N ILE A 39 -0.96 -9.43 -9.65
CA ILE A 39 -0.07 -10.47 -10.19
C ILE A 39 -0.75 -11.83 -10.18
N GLY A 40 -1.51 -12.18 -9.14
CA GLY A 40 -2.20 -13.48 -9.06
C GLY A 40 -3.11 -13.73 -10.26
N PHE A 41 -3.91 -12.72 -10.62
CA PHE A 41 -4.74 -12.74 -11.81
C PHE A 41 -3.91 -12.82 -13.11
N GLY A 42 -2.90 -11.95 -13.24
CA GLY A 42 -2.07 -11.90 -14.45
C GLY A 42 -1.23 -13.17 -14.70
N LEU A 43 -0.91 -13.92 -13.65
CA LEU A 43 -0.09 -15.13 -13.70
C LEU A 43 -0.88 -16.42 -13.57
N ALA A 44 -2.22 -16.37 -13.48
CA ALA A 44 -3.07 -17.56 -13.34
C ALA A 44 -2.84 -18.58 -14.49
N GLY A 45 -2.47 -18.11 -15.68
CA GLY A 45 -2.17 -18.95 -16.84
C GLY A 45 -0.84 -19.71 -16.79
N LEU A 46 0.01 -19.49 -15.78
CA LEU A 46 1.31 -20.19 -15.66
C LEU A 46 1.19 -21.63 -15.17
N GLY A 47 0.02 -22.05 -14.69
CA GLY A 47 -0.23 -23.41 -14.21
C GLY A 47 0.37 -23.71 -12.84
N THR A 48 0.65 -25.00 -12.60
CA THR A 48 1.04 -25.53 -11.29
C THR A 48 2.55 -25.78 -11.15
N VAL A 49 3.01 -25.76 -9.91
CA VAL A 49 4.36 -26.18 -9.49
C VAL A 49 4.21 -27.05 -8.23
N GLY A 50 4.39 -28.36 -8.39
CA GLY A 50 4.01 -29.32 -7.35
C GLY A 50 2.49 -29.26 -7.10
N ASP A 51 2.11 -29.19 -5.83
CA ASP A 51 0.71 -29.16 -5.38
C ASP A 51 0.13 -27.73 -5.31
N THR A 52 0.87 -26.70 -5.74
CA THR A 52 0.43 -25.30 -5.70
C THR A 52 0.57 -24.61 -7.07
N ARG A 53 0.20 -23.33 -7.18
CA ARG A 53 0.31 -22.56 -8.44
C ARG A 53 1.54 -21.67 -8.45
N TRP A 54 2.08 -21.39 -9.64
CA TRP A 54 3.15 -20.40 -9.80
C TRP A 54 2.73 -19.02 -9.30
N ALA A 55 1.46 -18.65 -9.51
CA ALA A 55 0.87 -17.42 -9.00
C ALA A 55 1.07 -17.30 -7.48
N ASP A 56 0.79 -18.37 -6.71
CA ASP A 56 0.91 -18.38 -5.24
C ASP A 56 2.33 -18.04 -4.79
N TRP A 57 3.34 -18.63 -5.43
CA TRP A 57 4.75 -18.40 -5.08
C TRP A 57 5.22 -16.98 -5.39
N VAL A 58 4.77 -16.41 -6.50
CA VAL A 58 5.11 -15.02 -6.83
C VAL A 58 4.40 -14.07 -5.87
N ASP A 59 3.17 -14.39 -5.47
CA ASP A 59 2.37 -13.54 -4.59
C ASP A 59 2.90 -13.48 -3.14
N ILE A 60 3.71 -14.45 -2.71
CA ILE A 60 4.52 -14.33 -1.47
C ILE A 60 5.35 -13.04 -1.45
N LEU A 61 5.81 -12.56 -2.61
CA LEU A 61 6.67 -11.38 -2.72
C LEU A 61 5.90 -10.06 -2.58
N THR A 62 4.58 -10.08 -2.83
CA THR A 62 3.70 -8.90 -2.78
C THR A 62 3.87 -8.09 -1.49
N PRO A 63 3.74 -8.69 -0.28
CA PRO A 63 3.83 -7.89 0.93
C PRO A 63 5.22 -7.31 1.15
N TYR A 64 6.28 -8.04 0.80
CA TYR A 64 7.66 -7.57 0.98
C TYR A 64 8.00 -6.42 0.03
N ALA A 65 7.58 -6.49 -1.23
CA ALA A 65 7.83 -5.42 -2.20
C ALA A 65 7.22 -4.09 -1.74
N VAL A 66 5.98 -4.13 -1.24
CA VAL A 66 5.27 -2.96 -0.70
C VAL A 66 5.90 -2.48 0.61
N LEU A 67 6.15 -3.38 1.56
CA LEU A 67 6.64 -2.99 2.89
C LEU A 67 8.08 -2.48 2.88
N LEU A 68 8.97 -3.07 2.08
CA LEU A 68 10.36 -2.63 2.01
C LEU A 68 10.48 -1.23 1.40
N THR A 69 9.68 -0.95 0.37
CA THR A 69 9.65 0.39 -0.24
C THR A 69 8.96 1.42 0.66
N ALA A 70 7.89 1.03 1.37
CA ALA A 70 7.27 1.87 2.40
C ALA A 70 8.24 2.16 3.56
N ALA A 71 8.95 1.16 4.07
CA ALA A 71 9.95 1.31 5.12
C ALA A 71 11.09 2.25 4.68
N ALA A 72 11.57 2.10 3.44
CA ALA A 72 12.59 2.98 2.88
C ALA A 72 12.08 4.43 2.76
N ALA A 73 10.82 4.63 2.35
CA ALA A 73 10.17 5.94 2.30
C ALA A 73 10.03 6.57 3.68
N LEU A 74 9.67 5.79 4.71
CA LEU A 74 9.59 6.25 6.10
C LEU A 74 10.98 6.58 6.67
N HIS A 75 11.98 5.73 6.42
CA HIS A 75 13.34 5.92 6.92
C HIS A 75 14.02 7.15 6.31
N THR A 76 14.00 7.25 4.97
CA THR A 76 14.49 8.45 4.27
C THR A 76 13.60 9.67 4.57
N GLY A 77 12.34 9.40 4.87
CA GLY A 77 11.33 10.32 5.38
C GLY A 77 11.58 10.83 6.80
N GLN A 78 12.53 10.26 7.55
CA GLN A 78 12.75 10.56 8.97
C GLN A 78 11.46 10.44 9.80
N ALA A 79 10.73 9.34 9.60
CA ALA A 79 9.53 9.04 10.36
C ALA A 79 9.76 9.16 11.87
N ASP A 80 8.81 9.81 12.56
CA ASP A 80 8.82 9.85 14.02
C ASP A 80 8.49 8.46 14.62
N ARG A 81 8.69 8.30 15.93
CA ARG A 81 8.42 7.04 16.64
C ARG A 81 6.96 6.59 16.48
N ARG A 82 6.00 7.51 16.40
CA ARG A 82 4.58 7.17 16.27
C ARG A 82 4.29 6.59 14.88
N SER A 83 4.78 7.23 13.83
CA SER A 83 4.73 6.68 12.46
C SER A 83 5.42 5.33 12.37
N GLY A 84 6.55 5.15 13.05
CA GLY A 84 7.24 3.85 13.12
C GLY A 84 6.41 2.75 13.79
N ILE A 85 5.72 3.06 14.89
CA ILE A 85 4.81 2.11 15.57
C ILE A 85 3.62 1.78 14.67
N VAL A 86 2.97 2.79 14.09
CA VAL A 86 1.81 2.59 13.19
C VAL A 86 2.24 1.74 11.98
N PHE A 87 3.41 2.02 11.41
CA PHE A 87 3.98 1.20 10.34
C PHE A 87 4.23 -0.24 10.78
N LEU A 88 4.83 -0.47 11.94
CA LEU A 88 5.13 -1.82 12.41
C LEU A 88 3.87 -2.64 12.64
N VAL A 89 2.86 -2.05 13.30
CA VAL A 89 1.55 -2.69 13.49
C VAL A 89 0.92 -2.97 12.13
N GLY A 90 0.86 -1.97 11.26
CA GLY A 90 0.33 -2.11 9.91
C GLY A 90 1.04 -3.19 9.09
N ALA A 91 2.37 -3.26 9.17
CA ALA A 91 3.18 -4.24 8.45
C ALA A 91 2.92 -5.67 8.91
N ILE A 92 2.85 -5.90 10.23
CA ILE A 92 2.52 -7.22 10.79
C ILE A 92 1.09 -7.60 10.36
N THR A 93 0.11 -6.73 10.58
CA THR A 93 -1.29 -7.00 10.19
C THR A 93 -1.42 -7.26 8.68
N TYR A 94 -0.70 -6.50 7.86
CA TYR A 94 -0.71 -6.64 6.40
C TYR A 94 -0.12 -7.97 5.93
N VAL A 95 1.04 -8.37 6.48
CA VAL A 95 1.68 -9.66 6.15
C VAL A 95 0.84 -10.83 6.63
N GLU A 96 0.32 -10.78 7.85
CA GLU A 96 -0.52 -11.85 8.41
C GLU A 96 -1.81 -12.01 7.59
N GLY A 97 -2.52 -10.90 7.31
CA GLY A 97 -3.75 -10.95 6.51
C GLY A 97 -3.51 -11.50 5.11
N HIS A 98 -2.45 -11.03 4.44
CA HIS A 98 -2.08 -11.53 3.12
C HIS A 98 -1.64 -13.00 3.15
N GLY A 99 -0.88 -13.41 4.17
CA GLY A 99 -0.43 -14.78 4.33
C GLY A 99 -1.58 -15.75 4.60
N ILE A 100 -2.57 -15.34 5.41
CA ILE A 100 -3.83 -16.08 5.63
C ILE A 100 -4.58 -16.26 4.32
N HIS A 101 -4.81 -15.15 3.58
CA HIS A 101 -5.44 -15.17 2.26
C HIS A 101 -4.74 -16.14 1.32
N LEU A 102 -3.42 -15.98 1.15
CA LEU A 102 -2.62 -16.81 0.25
C LEU A 102 -2.65 -18.30 0.62
N ALA A 103 -2.48 -18.62 1.91
CA ALA A 103 -2.51 -20.00 2.38
C ALA A 103 -3.89 -20.65 2.19
N ALA A 104 -4.96 -19.91 2.52
CA ALA A 104 -6.32 -20.38 2.34
C ALA A 104 -6.64 -20.55 0.84
N ASN A 105 -6.26 -19.60 -0.01
CA ASN A 105 -6.45 -19.67 -1.45
C ASN A 105 -5.73 -20.88 -2.06
N SER A 106 -4.49 -21.14 -1.65
CA SER A 106 -3.72 -22.30 -2.12
C SER A 106 -4.41 -23.63 -1.74
N VAL A 107 -4.91 -23.75 -0.50
CA VAL A 107 -5.71 -24.90 -0.08
C VAL A 107 -7.04 -24.99 -0.84
N GLY A 108 -7.72 -23.87 -1.08
CA GLY A 108 -8.98 -23.81 -1.81
C GLY A 108 -8.85 -24.16 -3.29
N ASN A 109 -7.70 -23.86 -3.90
CA ASN A 109 -7.37 -24.24 -5.27
C ASN A 109 -7.17 -25.74 -5.43
N ASP A 110 -6.65 -26.42 -4.41
CA ASP A 110 -6.46 -27.87 -4.38
C ASP A 110 -7.74 -28.62 -3.97
N THR A 111 -8.44 -28.13 -2.93
CA THR A 111 -9.70 -28.71 -2.44
C THR A 111 -10.84 -27.68 -2.43
N PRO A 112 -11.52 -27.48 -3.58
CA PRO A 112 -12.59 -26.49 -3.71
C PRO A 112 -13.82 -26.78 -2.84
N GLY A 113 -14.53 -25.72 -2.46
CA GLY A 113 -15.85 -25.82 -1.82
C GLY A 113 -15.83 -25.97 -0.29
N ILE A 114 -14.70 -25.77 0.37
CA ILE A 114 -14.60 -25.81 1.84
C ILE A 114 -15.03 -24.45 2.43
N PRO A 115 -16.12 -24.37 3.23
CA PRO A 115 -16.61 -23.09 3.75
C PRO A 115 -15.63 -22.37 4.69
N VAL A 116 -14.86 -23.12 5.49
CA VAL A 116 -13.86 -22.51 6.39
C VAL A 116 -12.68 -21.91 5.62
N VAL A 117 -12.34 -22.47 4.45
CA VAL A 117 -11.31 -21.89 3.57
C VAL A 117 -11.81 -20.55 3.05
N HIS A 118 -13.04 -20.49 2.52
CA HIS A 118 -13.65 -19.23 2.09
C HIS A 118 -13.72 -18.18 3.21
N LEU A 119 -14.06 -18.57 4.44
CA LEU A 119 -14.04 -17.63 5.57
C LEU A 119 -12.66 -16.99 5.78
N TRP A 120 -11.59 -17.80 5.75
CA TRP A 120 -10.24 -17.29 5.99
C TRP A 120 -9.67 -16.55 4.79
N ASP A 121 -9.96 -17.02 3.58
CA ASP A 121 -9.54 -16.42 2.32
C ASP A 121 -10.26 -15.07 2.08
N GLU A 122 -11.57 -15.15 1.88
CA GLU A 122 -12.37 -14.07 1.34
C GLU A 122 -12.82 -13.05 2.39
N VAL A 123 -13.03 -13.50 3.64
CA VAL A 123 -13.56 -12.62 4.69
C VAL A 123 -12.43 -12.16 5.61
N ALA A 124 -11.88 -13.04 6.44
CA ALA A 124 -10.92 -12.63 7.46
C ALA A 124 -9.61 -12.11 6.83
N GLY A 125 -9.07 -12.83 5.83
CA GLY A 125 -7.84 -12.49 5.13
C GLY A 125 -7.89 -11.08 4.55
N HIS A 126 -8.86 -10.79 3.70
CA HIS A 126 -9.03 -9.46 3.09
C HIS A 126 -9.21 -8.32 4.09
N TYR A 127 -10.05 -8.49 5.13
CA TYR A 127 -10.24 -7.45 6.13
C TYR A 127 -8.96 -7.14 6.91
N ILE A 128 -8.24 -8.17 7.35
CA ILE A 128 -6.97 -8.02 8.08
C ILE A 128 -5.92 -7.39 7.14
N TRP A 129 -5.79 -7.93 5.93
CA TRP A 129 -4.84 -7.49 4.92
C TRP A 129 -4.99 -5.99 4.62
N TYR A 130 -6.19 -5.54 4.26
CA TYR A 130 -6.40 -4.15 3.88
C TYR A 130 -6.42 -3.19 5.06
N ALA A 131 -6.81 -3.64 6.27
CA ALA A 131 -6.63 -2.84 7.49
C ALA A 131 -5.15 -2.59 7.78
N GLY A 132 -4.30 -3.62 7.66
CA GLY A 132 -2.85 -3.48 7.78
C GLY A 132 -2.26 -2.52 6.74
N LEU A 133 -2.67 -2.66 5.48
CA LEU A 133 -2.24 -1.77 4.40
C LEU A 133 -2.64 -0.30 4.66
N ALA A 134 -3.86 -0.07 5.14
CA ALA A 134 -4.33 1.27 5.48
C ALA A 134 -3.50 1.92 6.59
N LEU A 135 -3.05 1.14 7.58
CA LEU A 135 -2.14 1.64 8.62
C LEU A 135 -0.76 1.99 8.04
N VAL A 136 -0.23 1.19 7.11
CA VAL A 136 1.01 1.51 6.38
C VAL A 136 0.86 2.82 5.62
N PHE A 137 -0.25 3.00 4.89
CA PHE A 137 -0.55 4.26 4.18
C PHE A 137 -0.72 5.44 5.14
N ALA A 138 -1.31 5.22 6.33
CA ALA A 138 -1.45 6.26 7.34
C ALA A 138 -0.09 6.71 7.89
N ALA A 139 0.84 5.78 8.12
CA ALA A 139 2.21 6.09 8.53
C ALA A 139 2.96 6.90 7.45
N LEU A 140 2.83 6.51 6.18
CA LEU A 140 3.40 7.23 5.04
C LEU A 140 2.81 8.64 4.91
N ALA A 141 1.48 8.76 4.92
CA ALA A 141 0.78 10.02 4.84
C ALA A 141 1.17 10.96 5.99
N ARG A 142 1.19 10.47 7.23
CA ARG A 142 1.60 11.26 8.40
C ARG A 142 3.04 11.78 8.25
N THR A 143 3.95 10.94 7.77
CA THR A 143 5.38 11.26 7.68
C THR A 143 5.68 12.22 6.53
N LEU A 144 5.00 12.06 5.40
CA LEU A 144 5.39 12.70 4.15
C LEU A 144 4.44 13.82 3.72
N ALA A 145 3.20 13.92 4.26
CA ALA A 145 2.19 14.84 3.73
C ALA A 145 2.62 16.32 3.66
N HIS A 146 3.49 16.78 4.56
CA HIS A 146 3.97 18.18 4.60
C HIS A 146 5.25 18.43 3.80
N ARG A 147 5.76 17.42 3.06
CA ARG A 147 6.93 17.56 2.17
C ARG A 147 6.58 18.39 0.93
N PRO A 148 7.58 18.98 0.24
CA PRO A 148 7.37 19.58 -1.06
C PRO A 148 6.70 18.62 -2.04
N ALA A 149 5.79 19.14 -2.87
CA ALA A 149 5.05 18.30 -3.80
C ALA A 149 5.92 17.91 -5.02
N PRO A 150 5.75 16.70 -5.57
CA PRO A 150 6.52 16.20 -6.68
C PRO A 150 5.93 16.71 -8.01
N PRO A 151 6.64 16.50 -9.14
CA PRO A 151 6.13 16.77 -10.46
C PRO A 151 4.82 16.04 -10.71
N TRP A 152 3.85 16.74 -11.29
CA TRP A 152 2.46 16.29 -11.36
C TRP A 152 2.19 15.07 -12.25
N PRO A 153 2.76 14.92 -13.47
CA PRO A 153 2.33 13.86 -14.38
C PRO A 153 2.59 12.44 -13.84
N LEU A 154 3.82 12.14 -13.43
CA LEU A 154 4.17 10.82 -12.90
C LEU A 154 3.45 10.54 -11.57
N ALA A 155 3.38 11.55 -10.70
CA ALA A 155 2.68 11.42 -9.42
C ALA A 155 1.18 11.15 -9.60
N LEU A 156 0.55 11.76 -10.61
CA LEU A 156 -0.85 11.55 -10.93
C LEU A 156 -1.09 10.13 -11.46
N VAL A 157 -0.25 9.63 -12.37
CA VAL A 157 -0.36 8.25 -12.88
C VAL A 157 -0.27 7.26 -11.73
N LEU A 158 0.76 7.36 -10.88
CA LEU A 158 0.94 6.46 -9.74
C LEU A 158 -0.20 6.57 -8.72
N ALA A 159 -0.72 7.79 -8.48
CA ALA A 159 -1.88 7.98 -7.61
C ALA A 159 -3.13 7.31 -8.19
N LEU A 160 -3.39 7.46 -9.49
CA LEU A 160 -4.53 6.81 -10.14
C LEU A 160 -4.39 5.28 -10.19
N THR A 161 -3.16 4.76 -10.30
CA THR A 161 -2.89 3.33 -10.10
C THR A 161 -3.29 2.89 -8.70
N VAL A 162 -2.91 3.64 -7.66
CA VAL A 162 -3.36 3.36 -6.28
C VAL A 162 -4.89 3.41 -6.18
N ALA A 163 -5.54 4.38 -6.82
CA ALA A 163 -7.01 4.48 -6.81
C ALA A 163 -7.68 3.26 -7.47
N LEU A 164 -7.17 2.83 -8.62
CA LEU A 164 -7.67 1.66 -9.33
C LEU A 164 -7.50 0.41 -8.46
N THR A 165 -6.28 0.14 -7.99
CA THR A 165 -5.96 -1.04 -7.19
C THR A 165 -6.75 -1.06 -5.88
N TRP A 166 -6.88 0.09 -5.19
CA TRP A 166 -7.69 0.15 -3.97
C TRP A 166 -9.15 -0.18 -4.25
N THR A 167 -9.70 0.32 -5.37
CA THR A 167 -11.09 0.06 -5.76
C THR A 167 -11.32 -1.40 -6.10
N THR A 168 -10.52 -1.97 -7.01
CA THR A 168 -10.69 -3.35 -7.47
C THR A 168 -10.47 -4.33 -6.34
N ASN A 169 -9.43 -4.14 -5.53
CA ASN A 169 -9.18 -4.97 -4.35
C ASN A 169 -10.32 -4.89 -3.34
N SER A 170 -10.86 -3.68 -3.09
CA SER A 170 -11.96 -3.54 -2.13
C SER A 170 -13.25 -4.22 -2.62
N LEU A 171 -13.51 -4.18 -3.93
CA LEU A 171 -14.67 -4.84 -4.54
C LEU A 171 -14.52 -6.35 -4.56
N GLU A 172 -13.43 -6.86 -5.16
CA GLU A 172 -13.17 -8.31 -5.25
C GLU A 172 -12.98 -8.93 -3.87
N GLY A 173 -12.23 -8.29 -2.99
CA GLY A 173 -11.99 -8.81 -1.65
C GLY A 173 -13.16 -8.65 -0.67
N GLY A 174 -14.37 -8.34 -1.15
CA GLY A 174 -15.58 -8.25 -0.30
C GLY A 174 -15.53 -7.18 0.81
N THR A 175 -14.64 -6.20 0.69
CA THR A 175 -14.33 -5.19 1.74
C THR A 175 -14.73 -3.77 1.35
N ALA A 176 -15.57 -3.63 0.33
CA ALA A 176 -15.89 -2.36 -0.31
C ALA A 176 -16.33 -1.24 0.64
N LEU A 177 -17.12 -1.55 1.68
CA LEU A 177 -17.53 -0.56 2.67
C LEU A 177 -16.34 -0.04 3.49
N MET A 178 -15.44 -0.93 3.92
CA MET A 178 -14.20 -0.54 4.59
C MET A 178 -13.31 0.27 3.64
N GLY A 179 -13.16 -0.20 2.40
CA GLY A 179 -12.43 0.49 1.34
C GLY A 179 -12.94 1.92 1.11
N LEU A 180 -14.26 2.11 1.09
CA LEU A 180 -14.92 3.41 0.93
C LEU A 180 -14.62 4.33 2.12
N ILE A 181 -14.78 3.85 3.35
CA ILE A 181 -14.52 4.63 4.56
C ILE A 181 -13.07 5.11 4.61
N ILE A 182 -12.12 4.21 4.33
CA ILE A 182 -10.68 4.51 4.33
C ILE A 182 -10.34 5.48 3.21
N ALA A 183 -10.86 5.27 2.00
CA ALA A 183 -10.65 6.18 0.87
C ALA A 183 -11.22 7.58 1.15
N ALA A 184 -12.40 7.68 1.77
CA ALA A 184 -12.95 8.96 2.21
C ALA A 184 -12.06 9.64 3.26
N ALA A 185 -11.53 8.89 4.23
CA ALA A 185 -10.64 9.42 5.27
C ALA A 185 -9.32 9.96 4.68
N PHE A 186 -8.66 9.21 3.79
CA PHE A 186 -7.45 9.67 3.11
C PHE A 186 -7.72 10.85 2.18
N THR A 187 -8.86 10.86 1.49
CA THR A 187 -9.29 12.02 0.68
C THR A 187 -9.42 13.27 1.55
N ALA A 188 -10.11 13.17 2.69
CA ALA A 188 -10.28 14.28 3.63
C ALA A 188 -8.94 14.76 4.19
N TRP A 189 -8.02 13.84 4.52
CA TRP A 189 -6.67 14.19 4.94
C TRP A 189 -5.86 14.87 3.84
N GLY A 190 -5.98 14.39 2.59
CA GLY A 190 -5.36 14.99 1.41
C GLY A 190 -5.83 16.41 1.17
N LEU A 191 -7.14 16.68 1.33
CA LEU A 191 -7.71 18.03 1.26
C LEU A 191 -7.13 18.95 2.34
N ARG A 192 -6.95 18.46 3.57
CA ARG A 192 -6.32 19.23 4.67
C ARG A 192 -4.85 19.53 4.43
N THR A 193 -4.15 18.67 3.70
CA THR A 193 -2.69 18.75 3.46
C THR A 193 -2.34 19.13 2.02
N ARG A 194 -3.30 19.65 1.26
CA ARG A 194 -3.23 19.89 -0.20
C ARG A 194 -2.15 20.89 -0.65
N HIS A 195 -1.62 21.68 0.26
CA HIS A 195 -0.56 22.66 -0.03
C HIS A 195 0.83 22.02 -0.15
N HIS A 196 0.93 20.70 0.08
CA HIS A 196 2.15 19.92 0.12
C HIS A 196 1.96 18.59 -0.61
N LEU A 197 2.89 17.64 -0.43
CA LEU A 197 2.82 16.28 -0.98
C LEU A 197 1.50 15.58 -0.64
N GLY A 198 0.87 15.87 0.50
CA GLY A 198 -0.41 15.28 0.92
C GLY A 198 -1.54 15.43 -0.10
N ARG A 199 -1.44 16.41 -1.02
CA ARG A 199 -2.37 16.56 -2.15
C ARG A 199 -2.49 15.32 -3.03
N ILE A 200 -1.46 14.46 -3.10
CA ILE A 200 -1.49 13.22 -3.91
C ILE A 200 -2.51 12.20 -3.41
N LEU A 201 -2.92 12.30 -2.13
CA LEU A 201 -3.95 11.42 -1.57
C LEU A 201 -5.31 11.68 -2.23
N ILE A 202 -5.55 12.88 -2.77
CA ILE A 202 -6.79 13.22 -3.45
C ILE A 202 -6.94 12.37 -4.73
N PRO A 203 -6.05 12.43 -5.73
CA PRO A 203 -6.17 11.55 -6.89
C PRO A 203 -5.98 10.06 -6.56
N ALA A 204 -5.35 9.72 -5.43
CA ALA A 204 -5.20 8.32 -5.01
C ALA A 204 -6.44 7.71 -4.36
N PHE A 205 -7.29 8.51 -3.70
CA PHE A 205 -8.42 7.97 -2.92
C PHE A 205 -9.77 8.59 -3.25
N ALA A 206 -9.84 9.81 -3.78
CA ALA A 206 -11.13 10.40 -4.15
C ALA A 206 -11.79 9.64 -5.31
N PRO A 207 -11.07 9.27 -6.40
CA PRO A 207 -11.66 8.43 -7.45
C PRO A 207 -12.11 7.07 -6.92
N ALA A 208 -11.35 6.45 -6.01
CA ALA A 208 -11.71 5.19 -5.40
C ALA A 208 -12.97 5.29 -4.54
N ALA A 209 -13.08 6.33 -3.70
CA ALA A 209 -14.27 6.59 -2.91
C ALA A 209 -15.50 6.82 -3.80
N VAL A 210 -15.36 7.58 -4.89
CA VAL A 210 -16.45 7.80 -5.87
C VAL A 210 -16.84 6.49 -6.54
N ALA A 211 -15.88 5.71 -7.04
CA ALA A 211 -16.15 4.45 -7.74
C ALA A 211 -16.87 3.44 -6.82
N LEU A 212 -16.38 3.27 -5.59
CA LEU A 212 -17.02 2.40 -4.60
C LEU A 212 -18.42 2.88 -4.23
N ALA A 213 -18.62 4.18 -4.01
CA ALA A 213 -19.95 4.72 -3.71
C ALA A 213 -20.94 4.52 -4.87
N VAL A 214 -20.50 4.79 -6.11
CA VAL A 214 -21.32 4.60 -7.31
C VAL A 214 -21.68 3.12 -7.47
N TRP A 215 -20.71 2.21 -7.31
CA TRP A 215 -20.95 0.76 -7.33
C TRP A 215 -22.00 0.35 -6.30
N GLY A 216 -21.80 0.79 -5.04
CA GLY A 216 -22.69 0.53 -3.92
C GLY A 216 -24.13 0.96 -4.17
N ILE A 217 -24.32 2.16 -4.73
CA ILE A 217 -25.64 2.71 -5.05
C ILE A 217 -26.26 1.96 -6.24
N TRP A 218 -25.50 1.74 -7.31
CA TRP A 218 -25.98 1.10 -8.54
C TRP A 218 -26.48 -0.33 -8.28
N HIS A 219 -25.71 -1.11 -7.52
CA HIS A 219 -26.02 -2.50 -7.22
C HIS A 219 -26.84 -2.69 -5.94
N ARG A 220 -27.18 -1.61 -5.22
CA ARG A 220 -27.87 -1.63 -3.92
C ARG A 220 -27.16 -2.52 -2.89
N GLY A 221 -25.83 -2.50 -2.92
CA GLY A 221 -24.94 -3.41 -2.20
C GLY A 221 -23.57 -3.42 -2.87
N PHE A 222 -22.68 -4.28 -2.40
CA PHE A 222 -21.33 -4.41 -2.94
C PHE A 222 -21.07 -5.83 -3.43
N PRO A 223 -21.76 -6.30 -4.48
CA PRO A 223 -21.43 -7.58 -5.09
C PRO A 223 -20.00 -7.55 -5.64
N GLN A 224 -19.29 -8.67 -5.56
CA GLN A 224 -17.99 -8.79 -6.20
C GLN A 224 -18.20 -8.79 -7.73
N PRO A 225 -17.37 -8.11 -8.53
CA PRO A 225 -17.50 -8.17 -9.98
C PRO A 225 -17.40 -9.59 -10.57
N THR A 226 -16.65 -10.50 -9.94
CA THR A 226 -16.65 -11.94 -10.25
C THR A 226 -18.01 -12.60 -10.09
N ASP A 227 -18.79 -12.26 -9.04
CA ASP A 227 -20.18 -12.73 -8.88
C ASP A 227 -21.10 -12.28 -10.02
N LEU A 228 -20.75 -11.18 -10.70
CA LEU A 228 -21.47 -10.65 -11.85
C LEU A 228 -20.96 -11.19 -13.20
N GLY A 229 -19.89 -12.01 -13.19
CA GLY A 229 -19.26 -12.57 -14.38
C GLY A 229 -18.44 -11.56 -15.20
N TRP A 230 -17.91 -10.51 -14.56
CA TRP A 230 -17.10 -9.49 -15.26
C TRP A 230 -15.61 -9.85 -15.34
N LEU A 231 -15.17 -10.81 -14.53
CA LEU A 231 -13.83 -11.39 -14.47
C LEU A 231 -13.97 -12.91 -14.44
#